data_AF-A0A6G1FAK5-F1
#
_entry.id   AF-A0A6G1FAK5-F1
#
_cell.length_a   1.000
_cell.length_b   1.000
_cell.length_c   1.000
_cell.angle_alpha   90.00
_cell.angle_beta   90.00
_cell.angle_gamma   90.00
#
_symmetry.space_group_name_H-M   'P 1'
#
loop_
_entity.id
_entity.type
_entity.pdbx_description
1 polymer ?
#
loop_
_entity_poly.entity_id
_entity_poly.type
_entity_poly.pdbx_seq_one_letter_code
_entity_poly.pdbx_strand_id
1 'polypeptide(L)'
;MKETESIDEFAGKISGLVNNLSDLGVTMEDDKQVKKLLDSVPDKFLHVIATIEQFFDLDTTPFDQTIGHLKAYEERIHKRDDQNEEHVLLTMEGSSGGGNRGCGKRKR
;
A
#
# COMPACT_ATOMS: atom_id res chain seq x y z
N MET A 1 4.75 -2.61 -13.48
CA MET A 1 5.22 -3.37 -12.30
C MET A 1 4.49 -4.71 -12.22
N LYS A 2 5.19 -5.79 -11.88
CA LYS A 2 4.53 -7.09 -11.62
C LYS A 2 3.90 -7.10 -10.22
N GLU A 3 2.87 -7.92 -9.99
CA GLU A 3 2.21 -7.97 -8.67
C GLU A 3 3.13 -8.38 -7.52
N THR A 4 4.12 -9.23 -7.81
CA THR A 4 5.10 -9.81 -6.87
C THR A 4 6.39 -9.00 -6.75
N GLU A 5 6.56 -7.97 -7.57
CA GLU A 5 7.74 -7.10 -7.57
C GLU A 5 7.55 -6.01 -6.50
N SER A 6 8.62 -5.63 -5.81
CA SER A 6 8.56 -4.51 -4.84
C SER A 6 8.70 -3.16 -5.54
N ILE A 7 8.26 -2.09 -4.88
CA ILE A 7 8.43 -0.73 -5.42
C ILE A 7 9.91 -0.39 -5.62
N ASP A 8 10.79 -0.87 -4.74
CA ASP A 8 12.23 -0.64 -4.84
C ASP A 8 12.84 -1.31 -6.09
N GLU A 9 12.50 -2.58 -6.33
CA GLU A 9 12.94 -3.31 -7.52
C GLU A 9 12.45 -2.65 -8.81
N PHE A 10 11.18 -2.21 -8.83
CA PHE A 10 10.60 -1.56 -9.98
C PHE A 10 11.24 -0.18 -10.26
N ALA A 11 11.46 0.62 -9.21
CA ALA A 11 12.16 1.89 -9.30
C ALA A 11 13.59 1.72 -9.84
N GLY A 12 14.32 0.72 -9.34
CA GLY A 12 15.67 0.40 -9.83
C GLY A 12 15.71 0.05 -11.32
N LYS A 13 14.68 -0.62 -11.85
CA LYS A 13 14.55 -0.89 -13.30
C LYS A 13 14.32 0.39 -14.10
N ILE A 14 13.51 1.32 -13.60
CA ILE A 14 13.30 2.62 -14.25
C ILE A 14 14.62 3.40 -14.27
N SER A 15 15.32 3.50 -13.14
CA SER A 15 16.62 4.18 -13.08
C SER A 15 17.65 3.54 -14.03
N GLY A 16 17.69 2.21 -14.12
CA GLY A 16 18.53 1.50 -15.08
C GLY A 16 18.19 1.85 -16.53
N LEU A 17 16.90 1.95 -16.88
CA LEU A 17 16.45 2.38 -18.20
C LEU A 17 16.81 3.83 -18.49
N VAL A 18 16.67 4.73 -17.52
CA VAL A 18 17.06 6.15 -17.65
C VAL A 18 18.56 6.29 -17.89
N ASN A 19 19.38 5.51 -17.19
CA ASN A 19 20.82 5.49 -17.40
C ASN A 19 21.18 5.02 -18.82
N ASN A 20 20.57 3.93 -19.29
CA ASN A 20 20.76 3.45 -20.66
C ASN A 20 20.32 4.47 -21.72
N LEU A 21 19.24 5.21 -21.47
CA LEU A 21 18.79 6.29 -22.35
C LEU A 21 19.78 7.47 -22.35
N SER A 22 20.34 7.79 -21.18
CA SER A 22 21.34 8.84 -21.03
C SER A 22 22.62 8.51 -21.79
N ASP A 23 23.05 7.23 -21.78
CA ASP A 23 24.16 6.73 -22.57
C ASP A 23 23.93 6.88 -24.09
N LEU A 24 22.66 6.86 -24.51
CA LEU A 24 22.24 7.11 -25.90
C LEU A 24 22.03 8.60 -26.22
N GLY A 25 22.31 9.50 -25.27
CA GLY A 25 22.13 10.95 -25.41
C GLY A 25 20.69 11.43 -25.22
N VAL A 26 19.79 10.59 -24.70
CA VAL A 26 18.39 10.94 -24.42
C VAL A 26 18.23 11.13 -22.91
N THR A 27 17.95 12.36 -22.48
CA THR A 27 17.64 12.65 -21.08
C THR A 27 16.14 12.50 -20.81
N MET A 28 15.80 11.72 -19.79
CA MET A 28 14.45 11.69 -19.23
C MET A 28 14.39 12.56 -17.98
N GLU A 29 13.60 13.62 -18.06
CA GLU A 29 13.34 14.54 -16.96
C GLU A 29 12.45 13.87 -15.89
N ASP A 30 12.58 14.34 -14.65
CA ASP A 30 11.97 13.72 -13.46
C ASP A 30 10.44 13.68 -13.56
N ASP A 31 9.80 14.70 -14.13
CA ASP A 31 8.36 14.77 -14.38
C ASP A 31 7.85 13.55 -15.17
N LYS A 32 8.59 13.17 -16.22
CA LYS A 32 8.27 12.02 -17.08
C LYS A 32 8.53 10.71 -16.36
N GLN A 33 9.55 10.66 -15.50
CA GLN A 33 9.83 9.47 -14.70
C GLN A 33 8.74 9.23 -13.65
N VAL A 34 8.29 10.29 -12.97
CA VAL A 34 7.22 10.27 -11.97
C VAL A 34 5.90 9.82 -12.60
N LYS A 35 5.48 10.45 -13.71
CA LYS A 35 4.26 10.05 -14.43
C LYS A 35 4.30 8.59 -14.86
N LYS A 36 5.41 8.15 -15.47
CA LYS A 36 5.58 6.75 -15.87
C LYS A 36 5.56 5.78 -14.68
N LEU A 37 6.14 6.16 -13.54
CA LEU A 37 6.12 5.36 -12.33
C LEU A 37 4.68 5.18 -11.85
N LEU A 38 3.94 6.28 -11.67
CA LEU A 38 2.55 6.24 -11.20
C LEU A 38 1.64 5.47 -12.15
N ASP A 39 1.79 5.66 -13.47
CA ASP A 39 1.02 4.93 -14.50
C ASP A 39 1.34 3.42 -14.54
N SER A 40 2.54 3.01 -14.12
CA SER A 40 3.00 1.62 -14.24
C SER A 40 2.80 0.80 -12.97
N VAL A 41 2.41 1.44 -11.86
CA VAL A 41 2.17 0.81 -10.56
C VAL A 41 0.77 0.19 -10.54
N PRO A 42 0.55 -0.98 -9.90
CA PRO A 42 -0.74 -1.66 -9.95
C PRO A 42 -1.83 -0.95 -9.13
N ASP A 43 -3.09 -1.26 -9.42
CA ASP A 43 -4.28 -0.63 -8.84
C ASP A 43 -4.33 -0.66 -7.30
N LYS A 44 -3.62 -1.60 -6.66
CA LYS A 44 -3.48 -1.68 -5.19
C LYS A 44 -2.91 -0.38 -4.58
N PHE A 45 -2.23 0.45 -5.37
CA PHE A 45 -1.70 1.75 -4.94
C PHE A 45 -2.57 2.94 -5.33
N LEU A 46 -3.74 2.75 -5.96
CA LEU A 46 -4.59 3.86 -6.45
C LEU A 46 -4.86 4.92 -5.38
N HIS A 47 -5.08 4.51 -4.13
CA HIS A 47 -5.32 5.45 -3.03
C HIS A 47 -4.12 6.37 -2.80
N VAL A 48 -2.90 5.83 -2.72
CA VAL A 48 -1.70 6.65 -2.52
C VAL A 48 -1.40 7.50 -3.76
N ILE A 49 -1.60 6.96 -4.96
CA ILE A 49 -1.45 7.71 -6.22
C ILE A 49 -2.39 8.92 -6.24
N ALA A 50 -3.69 8.73 -5.98
CA ALA A 50 -4.65 9.84 -5.92
C ALA A 50 -4.29 10.89 -4.86
N THR A 51 -3.68 10.45 -3.74
CA THR A 51 -3.22 11.37 -2.70
C THR A 51 -2.00 12.17 -3.20
N ILE A 52 -1.06 11.53 -3.91
CA ILE A 52 0.08 12.22 -4.51
C ILE A 52 -0.40 13.25 -5.53
N GLU A 53 -1.29 12.86 -6.45
CA GLU A 53 -1.86 13.74 -7.49
C GLU A 53 -2.64 14.93 -6.92
N GLN A 54 -3.35 14.74 -5.80
CA GLN A 54 -4.16 15.81 -5.22
C GLN A 54 -3.32 16.83 -4.43
N PHE A 55 -2.23 16.39 -3.79
CA PHE A 55 -1.45 17.21 -2.87
C PHE A 55 -0.11 17.67 -3.42
N PHE A 56 0.39 17.07 -4.51
CA PHE A 56 1.68 17.37 -5.08
C PHE A 56 1.59 17.64 -6.58
N ASP A 57 2.42 18.57 -7.05
CA ASP A 57 2.57 18.85 -8.48
C ASP A 57 3.61 17.91 -9.09
N LEU A 58 3.15 16.98 -9.95
CA LEU A 58 3.97 15.94 -10.56
C LEU A 58 5.11 16.47 -11.42
N ASP A 59 5.00 17.71 -11.90
CA ASP A 59 6.02 18.34 -12.74
C ASP A 59 7.21 18.88 -11.92
N THR A 60 7.02 19.04 -10.60
CA THR A 60 8.03 19.59 -9.68
C THR A 60 8.53 18.58 -8.66
N THR A 61 7.77 17.50 -8.45
CA THR A 61 8.16 16.46 -7.51
C THR A 61 9.37 15.66 -8.02
N PRO A 62 10.44 15.53 -7.22
CA PRO A 62 11.56 14.69 -7.57
C PRO A 62 11.14 13.21 -7.55
N PHE A 63 11.75 12.44 -8.45
CA PHE A 63 11.46 11.02 -8.63
C PHE A 63 11.63 10.21 -7.32
N ASP A 64 12.71 10.46 -6.59
CA ASP A 64 13.02 9.80 -5.32
C ASP A 64 11.96 10.04 -4.24
N GLN A 65 11.34 11.23 -4.22
CA GLN A 65 10.27 11.53 -3.25
C GLN A 65 9.02 10.70 -3.54
N THR A 66 8.64 10.57 -4.81
CA THR A 66 7.51 9.74 -5.24
C THR A 66 7.73 8.28 -4.86
N ILE A 67 8.94 7.76 -5.08
CA ILE A 67 9.34 6.41 -4.63
C ILE A 67 9.19 6.28 -3.11
N GLY A 68 9.63 7.28 -2.35
CA GLY A 68 9.49 7.30 -0.89
C GLY A 68 8.04 7.18 -0.41
N HIS A 69 7.11 7.90 -1.05
CA HIS A 69 5.68 7.81 -0.74
C HIS A 69 5.10 6.42 -1.04
N LEU A 70 5.45 5.84 -2.19
CA LEU A 70 4.99 4.50 -2.58
C LEU A 70 5.55 3.41 -1.66
N LYS A 71 6.84 3.49 -1.28
CA LYS A 71 7.47 2.56 -0.33
C LYS A 71 6.83 2.63 1.06
N ALA A 72 6.58 3.84 1.57
CA ALA A 72 5.93 4.02 2.87
C ALA A 72 4.51 3.45 2.89
N TYR A 73 3.81 3.47 1.74
CA TYR A 73 2.51 2.85 1.59
C TYR A 73 2.60 1.33 1.51
N GLU A 74 3.54 0.79 0.72
CA GLU A 74 3.83 -0.64 0.62
C GLU A 74 4.12 -1.26 1.99
N GLU A 75 4.95 -0.62 2.82
CA GLU A 75 5.26 -1.09 4.18
C GLU A 75 4.02 -1.12 5.09
N ARG A 76 3.09 -0.17 4.92
CA ARG A 76 1.86 -0.10 5.72
C ARG A 76 0.81 -1.12 5.31
N ILE A 77 0.74 -1.49 4.03
CA ILE A 77 -0.14 -2.56 3.56
C ILE A 77 0.35 -3.90 4.06
N HIS A 78 1.64 -4.21 3.91
CA HIS A 78 2.20 -5.49 4.37
C HIS A 78 1.91 -5.74 5.87
N LYS A 79 2.06 -4.72 6.72
CA LYS A 79 1.73 -4.81 8.15
C LYS A 79 0.25 -5.09 8.43
N ARG A 80 -0.66 -4.71 7.54
CA ARG A 80 -2.11 -4.94 7.71
C ARG A 80 -2.53 -6.32 7.23
N ASP A 81 -1.87 -6.87 6.21
CA ASP A 81 -2.14 -8.23 5.76
C ASP A 81 -1.72 -9.24 6.84
N ASP A 82 -0.56 -9.05 7.48
CA ASP A 82 -0.17 -9.84 8.66
C ASP A 82 -1.20 -9.70 9.81
N GLN A 83 -1.67 -8.48 10.11
CA GLN A 83 -2.64 -8.23 11.19
C GLN A 83 -4.07 -8.69 10.89
N ASN A 84 -4.46 -8.78 9.61
CA ASN A 84 -5.78 -9.27 9.23
C ASN A 84 -5.91 -10.78 9.49
N GLU A 85 -4.82 -11.53 9.51
CA GLU A 85 -4.82 -12.93 9.95
C GLU A 85 -5.08 -13.05 11.46
N GLU A 86 -4.66 -12.06 12.24
CA GLU A 86 -4.73 -12.06 13.71
C GLU A 86 -6.09 -11.53 14.24
N HIS A 87 -6.74 -10.63 13.51
CA HIS A 87 -7.98 -9.98 13.96
C HIS A 87 -9.29 -10.68 13.54
N VAL A 88 -9.26 -11.64 12.62
CA VAL A 88 -10.46 -12.42 12.25
C VAL A 88 -10.93 -13.35 13.39
N LEU A 89 -10.05 -13.67 14.35
CA LEU A 89 -10.38 -14.53 15.51
C LEU A 89 -11.24 -13.82 16.58
N LEU A 90 -11.28 -12.47 16.61
CA LEU A 90 -11.91 -11.72 17.71
C LEU A 90 -13.42 -11.47 17.55
N THR A 91 -14.07 -11.93 16.48
CA THR A 91 -15.53 -11.73 16.27
C THR A 91 -16.38 -12.98 16.52
N MET A 92 -15.77 -14.10 16.96
CA MET A 92 -16.51 -15.36 17.17
C MET A 92 -16.54 -15.85 18.62
N GLU A 93 -16.69 -14.96 19.61
CA GLU A 93 -17.15 -15.34 20.96
C GLU A 93 -18.45 -14.61 21.35
N GLY A 94 -19.38 -14.57 20.40
CA GLY A 94 -20.72 -14.05 20.59
C GLY A 94 -21.80 -15.07 20.24
N SER A 95 -21.77 -16.27 20.83
CA SER A 95 -22.97 -17.10 21.13
C SER A 95 -22.62 -18.57 21.38
N SER A 96 -22.74 -19.01 22.64
CA SER A 96 -23.07 -20.39 23.08
C SER A 96 -23.07 -20.37 24.60
N GLY A 97 -24.20 -20.34 25.30
CA GLY A 97 -25.03 -21.51 25.53
C GLY A 97 -25.64 -21.37 26.94
N GLY A 98 -26.89 -21.80 27.09
CA GLY A 98 -27.70 -21.56 28.28
C GLY A 98 -27.15 -22.16 29.58
N GLY A 99 -27.39 -21.46 30.68
CA GLY A 99 -27.05 -21.87 32.04
C GLY A 99 -28.16 -21.54 33.03
N ASN A 100 -28.97 -22.55 33.32
CA ASN A 100 -30.04 -22.65 34.31
C ASN A 100 -29.72 -21.97 35.66
N ARG A 101 -30.52 -20.99 36.10
CA ARG A 101 -30.51 -20.49 37.50
C ARG A 101 -31.82 -20.82 38.18
N GLY A 102 -31.83 -21.99 38.83
CA GLY A 102 -32.88 -22.37 39.76
C GLY A 102 -32.77 -21.69 41.13
N CYS A 103 -33.94 -21.60 41.76
CA CYS A 103 -34.23 -21.51 43.20
C CYS A 103 -34.12 -20.14 43.91
N GLY A 104 -35.30 -19.50 44.10
CA GLY A 104 -35.52 -18.43 45.07
C GLY A 104 -36.91 -18.57 45.72
N LYS A 105 -36.94 -19.07 46.97
CA LYS A 105 -38.11 -19.33 47.82
C LYS A 105 -38.98 -18.08 48.04
N ARG A 106 -40.32 -18.21 47.98
CA ARG A 106 -41.25 -17.45 48.83
C ARG A 106 -42.49 -18.29 49.18
N LYS A 107 -42.54 -18.75 50.44
CA LYS A 107 -43.68 -19.44 51.07
C LYS A 107 -44.66 -18.38 51.57
N ARG A 108 -45.95 -18.59 51.30
CA ARG A 108 -47.08 -17.83 51.86
C ARG A 108 -47.29 -18.15 53.33
#